data_AF-A0A067FL01-F1
#
_entry.id   AF-A0A067FL01-F1
#
_cell.length_a   1.000
_cell.length_b   1.000
_cell.length_c   1.000
_cell.angle_alpha   90.00
_cell.angle_beta   90.00
_cell.angle_gamma   90.00
#
_symmetry.space_group_name_H-M   'P 1'
#
loop_
_entity.id
_entity.type
_entity.pdbx_description
1 polymer ?
#
loop_
_entity_poly.entity_id
_entity_poly.type
_entity_poly.pdbx_seq_one_letter_code
_entity_poly.pdbx_strand_id
1 'polypeptide(L)'
;MKQEALCRKDVERAFEVLQSRFAIVAGPSRFWNKHVLHDIMTACIIMHNIIIEDERDVNATINDWMQAPIPIVDMRVDENTRFQ
;
A
#
# COMPACT_ATOMS: atom_id res chain seq x y z
N MET A 1 -6.55 13.43 -8.94
CA MET A 1 -6.32 12.32 -9.89
C MET A 1 -5.01 11.56 -9.67
N LYS A 2 -3.82 12.18 -9.55
CA LYS A 2 -2.56 11.41 -9.32
C LYS A 2 -2.48 10.70 -7.95
N GLN A 3 -3.01 11.29 -6.87
CA GLN A 3 -2.92 10.70 -5.51
C GLN A 3 -3.82 9.47 -5.31
N GLU A 4 -5.04 9.45 -5.87
CA GLU A 4 -5.95 8.29 -5.76
C GLU A 4 -5.39 7.04 -6.45
N ALA A 5 -4.64 7.23 -7.54
CA ALA A 5 -3.98 6.13 -8.24
C ALA A 5 -2.80 5.54 -7.46
N LEU A 6 -2.08 6.36 -6.67
CA LEU A 6 -1.01 5.90 -5.78
C LEU A 6 -1.58 5.15 -4.59
N CYS A 7 -2.57 5.73 -3.91
CA CYS A 7 -3.23 5.11 -2.76
C CYS A 7 -3.82 3.74 -3.10
N ARG A 8 -4.45 3.59 -4.27
CA ARG A 8 -4.98 2.30 -4.72
C ARG A 8 -3.87 1.27 -4.96
N LYS A 9 -2.73 1.66 -5.52
CA LYS A 9 -1.59 0.73 -5.72
C LYS A 9 -1.03 0.23 -4.39
N ASP A 10 -0.94 1.10 -3.39
CA ASP A 10 -0.47 0.71 -2.06
C ASP A 10 -1.44 -0.27 -1.40
N VAL A 11 -2.75 -0.05 -1.56
CA VAL A 11 -3.80 -0.96 -1.08
C VAL A 11 -3.75 -2.31 -1.80
N GLU A 12 -3.63 -2.32 -3.13
CA GLU A 12 -3.50 -3.55 -3.93
C GLU A 12 -2.27 -4.35 -3.49
N ARG A 13 -1.12 -3.68 -3.35
CA ARG A 13 0.13 -4.31 -2.88
C ARG A 13 -0.01 -4.88 -1.47
N ALA A 14 -0.59 -4.14 -0.54
CA ALA A 14 -0.83 -4.62 0.82
C ALA A 14 -1.76 -5.84 0.84
N PHE A 15 -2.81 -5.82 0.00
CA PHE A 15 -3.74 -6.92 -0.12
C PHE A 15 -3.09 -8.20 -0.67
N GLU A 16 -2.23 -8.08 -1.68
CA GLU A 16 -1.45 -9.22 -2.20
C GLU A 16 -0.53 -9.84 -1.14
N VAL A 17 0.14 -9.02 -0.33
CA VAL A 17 0.98 -9.49 0.79
C VAL A 17 0.13 -10.27 1.80
N LEU A 18 -1.04 -9.75 2.16
CA LEU A 18 -1.95 -10.41 3.08
C LEU A 18 -2.48 -11.74 2.51
N GLN A 19 -2.79 -11.82 1.22
CA GLN A 19 -3.19 -13.08 0.58
C GLN A 19 -2.09 -14.14 0.58
N SER A 20 -0.84 -13.73 0.35
CA SER A 20 0.32 -14.63 0.37
C SER A 20 0.58 -15.21 1.76
N ARG A 21 0.37 -14.41 2.83
CA ARG A 21 0.60 -14.85 4.22
C ARG A 21 -0.61 -15.54 4.86
N PHE A 22 -1.83 -15.18 4.47
CA PHE A 22 -3.05 -15.68 5.11
C PHE A 22 -4.01 -16.30 4.08
N ALA A 23 -4.05 -17.64 4.03
CA ALA A 23 -4.91 -18.39 3.10
C ALA A 23 -6.41 -18.05 3.22
N ILE A 24 -6.85 -17.58 4.39
CA ILE A 24 -8.23 -17.13 4.64
C ILE A 24 -8.61 -15.90 3.79
N VAL A 25 -7.63 -15.05 3.43
CA VAL A 25 -7.83 -13.84 2.61
C VAL A 25 -7.87 -14.18 1.11
N ALA A 26 -7.33 -15.33 0.71
CA ALA A 26 -7.37 -15.83 -0.67
C ALA A 26 -8.70 -16.51 -1.03
N GLY A 27 -9.52 -16.86 -0.03
CA GLY A 27 -10.79 -17.55 -0.23
C GLY A 27 -11.93 -16.64 -0.74
N PRO A 28 -13.06 -17.21 -1.19
CA PRO A 28 -14.21 -16.43 -1.64
C PRO A 28 -14.84 -15.66 -0.48
N SER A 29 -14.68 -14.34 -0.47
CA SER A 29 -15.27 -13.45 0.54
C SER A 29 -16.78 -13.22 0.34
N ARG A 30 -17.33 -13.57 -0.83
CA ARG A 30 -18.72 -13.29 -1.22
C ARG A 30 -19.77 -13.90 -0.27
N PHE A 31 -19.43 -14.97 0.44
CA PHE A 31 -20.33 -15.64 1.39
C PHE A 31 -20.21 -15.13 2.82
N TRP A 32 -19.25 -14.24 3.08
CA TRP A 32 -18.98 -13.75 4.42
C TRP A 32 -19.77 -12.48 4.67
N ASN A 33 -20.34 -12.35 5.88
CA ASN A 33 -20.94 -11.10 6.30
C ASN A 33 -19.85 -10.01 6.36
N LYS A 34 -20.19 -8.79 5.94
CA LYS A 34 -19.28 -7.63 5.97
C LYS A 34 -18.59 -7.42 7.32
N HIS A 35 -19.27 -7.67 8.43
CA HIS A 35 -18.70 -7.53 9.77
C HIS A 35 -17.62 -8.59 10.02
N VAL A 36 -17.87 -9.83 9.59
CA VAL A 36 -16.90 -10.91 9.74
C VAL A 36 -15.68 -10.65 8.84
N LEU A 37 -15.88 -10.17 7.61
CA LEU A 37 -14.75 -9.78 6.74
C LEU A 37 -13.92 -8.65 7.35
N HIS A 38 -14.58 -7.66 7.94
CA HIS A 38 -13.90 -6.59 8.65
C HIS A 38 -13.02 -7.15 9.77
N ASP A 39 -13.59 -8.02 10.61
CA ASP A 39 -12.87 -8.61 11.74
C ASP A 39 -11.68 -9.48 11.29
N ILE A 40 -11.83 -10.26 10.21
CA ILE A 40 -10.71 -11.02 9.62
C ILE A 40 -9.61 -10.09 9.13
N MET A 41 -9.97 -9.05 8.36
CA MET A 41 -8.98 -8.12 7.81
C MET A 41 -8.24 -7.40 8.92
N THR A 42 -8.95 -6.94 9.96
CA THR A 42 -8.33 -6.35 11.15
C THR A 42 -7.38 -7.32 11.85
N ALA A 43 -7.80 -8.58 12.05
CA ALA A 43 -6.95 -9.60 12.65
C ALA A 43 -5.70 -9.88 11.80
N CYS A 44 -5.84 -10.00 10.47
CA CYS A 44 -4.71 -10.23 9.56
C CYS A 44 -3.72 -9.06 9.57
N ILE A 45 -4.18 -7.82 9.64
CA ILE A 45 -3.32 -6.62 9.75
C ILE A 45 -2.55 -6.63 11.07
N ILE A 46 -3.23 -6.91 12.20
CA ILE A 46 -2.59 -6.97 13.52
C ILE A 46 -1.54 -8.09 13.55
N MET A 47 -1.90 -9.29 13.10
CA MET A 47 -0.96 -10.42 13.05
C MET A 47 0.20 -10.15 12.11
N HIS A 48 -0.02 -9.51 10.97
CA HIS A 48 1.05 -9.11 10.06
C HIS A 48 2.05 -8.18 10.75
N ASN A 49 1.54 -7.15 11.45
CA ASN A 49 2.40 -6.23 12.18
C ASN A 49 3.16 -6.93 13.31
N ILE A 50 2.51 -7.83 14.05
CA ILE A 50 3.16 -8.59 15.12
C ILE A 50 4.29 -9.47 14.56
N ILE A 51 4.03 -10.19 13.46
CA ILE A 51 5.05 -11.03 12.82
C ILE A 51 6.21 -10.17 12.29
N ILE A 52 5.94 -9.02 11.68
CA ILE A 52 7.00 -8.12 11.20
C ILE A 52 7.82 -7.56 12.36
N GLU A 53 7.20 -7.20 13.47
CA GLU A 53 7.92 -6.71 14.66
C GLU A 53 8.72 -7.82 15.34
N ASP A 54 8.25 -9.08 15.32
CA ASP A 54 8.96 -10.26 15.85
C ASP A 54 10.13 -10.69 14.94
N GLU A 55 9.93 -10.64 13.62
CA GLU A 55 10.95 -10.93 12.59
C GLU A 55 11.97 -9.80 12.44
N ARG A 56 11.66 -8.57 12.90
CA ARG A 56 12.57 -7.43 12.88
C ARG A 56 13.70 -7.69 13.86
N ASP A 57 14.83 -8.14 13.32
CA ASP A 57 16.10 -8.19 14.02
C ASP A 57 16.39 -6.80 14.62
N VAL A 58 16.46 -6.72 15.94
CA VAL A 58 16.65 -5.47 16.71
C VAL A 58 17.97 -4.77 16.32
N ASN A 59 18.87 -5.47 15.62
CA ASN A 59 20.13 -4.98 15.10
C ASN A 59 20.15 -4.69 13.59
N ALA A 60 19.06 -4.89 12.85
CA ALA A 60 19.01 -4.53 11.44
C ALA A 60 19.04 -3.00 11.29
N THR A 61 20.16 -2.48 10.79
CA THR A 61 20.28 -1.08 10.38
C THR A 61 19.06 -0.73 9.53
N ILE A 62 18.36 0.36 9.89
CA ILE A 62 17.28 0.92 9.07
C ILE A 62 17.91 1.35 7.75
N ASN A 63 18.07 0.42 6.82
CA ASN A 63 18.46 0.72 5.46
C ASN A 63 17.21 1.30 4.82
N ASP A 64 17.07 2.60 5.03
CA ASP A 64 16.61 3.59 4.09
C ASP A 64 15.68 2.98 3.02
N TRP A 65 14.38 3.06 3.31
CA TRP A 65 13.30 2.87 2.33
C TRP A 65 13.34 4.02 1.32
N MET A 66 14.49 4.18 0.65
CA MET A 66 14.90 5.32 -0.15
C MET A 66 13.70 5.84 -0.93
N GLN A 67 13.27 7.03 -0.53
CA GLN A 67 12.28 7.84 -1.22
C GLN A 67 12.44 7.69 -2.72
N ALA A 68 11.36 7.33 -3.41
CA ALA A 68 11.30 7.47 -4.86
C ALA A 68 11.69 8.94 -5.19
N PRO A 69 12.67 9.17 -6.08
CA PRO A 69 13.15 10.51 -6.37
C PRO A 69 11.98 11.39 -6.84
N ILE A 70 11.92 12.61 -6.31
CA ILE A 70 10.90 13.61 -6.63
C ILE A 70 10.94 13.82 -8.15
N PRO A 71 9.83 13.64 -8.90
CA PRO A 71 9.85 13.85 -10.33
C PRO A 71 10.13 15.33 -10.60
N ILE A 72 11.25 15.62 -11.26
CA ILE A 72 11.57 16.96 -11.76
C ILE A 72 10.60 17.25 -12.90
N VAL A 73 9.55 18.04 -12.62
CA VAL A 73 8.63 18.54 -13.64
C VAL A 73 9.24 19.81 -14.20
N ASP A 74 9.85 19.72 -15.39
CA ASP A 74 10.24 20.91 -16.12
C ASP A 74 8.97 21.60 -16.63
N MET A 75 8.60 22.72 -16.00
CA MET A 75 7.53 23.57 -16.49
C MET A 75 8.04 24.28 -17.74
N ARG A 76 7.76 23.71 -18.92
CA ARG A 76 7.79 24.50 -20.16
C ARG A 76 6.76 25.61 -20.03
N VAL A 77 7.25 26.82 -19.75
CA VAL A 77 6.47 28.04 -19.94
C VAL A 77 6.26 28.16 -21.45
N ASP A 78 5.07 27.79 -21.92
CA ASP A 78 4.66 28.07 -23.30
C ASP A 78 4.41 29.57 -23.42
N GLU A 79 5.37 30.30 -23.99
CA GLU A 79 5.29 31.75 -24.20
C GLU A 79 4.31 32.14 -25.33
N ASN A 80 3.55 31.20 -25.90
CA ASN A 80 2.75 31.44 -27.10
C ASN A 80 1.24 31.67 -26.89
N THR A 81 0.74 31.73 -25.65
CA THR A 81 -0.64 32.20 -25.40
C THR A 81 -0.70 33.71 -25.26
N ARG A 82 -0.38 34.43 -26.34
CA ARG A 82 -0.75 35.84 -26.53
C ARG A 82 -2.19 35.87 -27.02
N PHE A 83 -3.14 35.98 -26.10
CA PHE A 83 -4.52 36.28 -26.45
C PHE A 83 -4.54 37.64 -27.19
N GLN A 84 -4.87 37.60 -28.48
CA GLN A 84 -5.27 38.79 -29.25
C GLN A 84 -6.66 39.25 -28.80
#